data_AF-A0A934G9H5-F1
#
_entry.id   AF-A0A934G9H5-F1
#
_cell.length_a   1.000
_cell.length_b   1.000
_cell.length_c   1.000
_cell.angle_alpha   90.00
_cell.angle_beta   90.00
_cell.angle_gamma   90.00
#
_symmetry.space_group_name_H-M   'P 1'
#
loop_
_entity.id
_entity.type
_entity.pdbx_description
1 polymer ?
#
loop_
_entity_poly.entity_id
_entity_poly.type
_entity_poly.pdbx_seq_one_letter_code
_entity_poly.pdbx_strand_id
1 'polypeptide(L)'
;MTRWAMVADLRRCVGCQTCTASCKQANATPPGVQWRRVLDMEVGEYPAVKRVFVPVGCMHCAEPPCMHVCPSTATKKRPDGVVTIDYDLCIGCGYCAVACPYQARYKTDRASFAY
;
A
#
# COMPACT_ATOMS: atom_id res chain seq x y z
N MET A 1 4.09 -5.29 23.75
CA MET A 1 4.94 -4.60 22.75
C MET A 1 4.15 -3.46 22.13
N THR A 2 4.81 -2.35 21.82
CA THR A 2 4.23 -1.20 21.13
C THR A 2 3.77 -1.58 19.72
N ARG A 3 2.66 -1.01 19.23
CA ARG A 3 2.12 -1.26 17.89
C ARG A 3 2.13 0.03 17.05
N TRP A 4 2.58 -0.08 15.81
CA TRP A 4 2.53 1.04 14.86
C TRP A 4 1.16 1.19 14.24
N ALA A 5 0.73 2.45 14.08
CA ALA A 5 -0.46 2.84 13.35
C ALA A 5 -0.20 4.14 12.60
N MET A 6 -0.93 4.35 11.52
CA MET A 6 -0.86 5.57 10.72
C MET A 6 -2.24 6.18 10.66
N VAL A 7 -2.32 7.48 10.97
CA VAL A 7 -3.56 8.26 10.90
C VAL A 7 -3.33 9.40 9.91
N ALA A 8 -4.28 9.60 9.00
CA ALA A 8 -4.29 10.71 8.05
C ALA A 8 -5.55 11.55 8.26
N ASP A 9 -5.39 12.85 8.50
CA ASP A 9 -6.51 13.79 8.57
C ASP A 9 -6.91 14.22 7.16
N LEU A 10 -8.02 13.66 6.66
CA LEU A 10 -8.51 13.92 5.31
C LEU A 10 -8.96 15.37 5.10
N ARG A 11 -9.27 16.11 6.17
CA ARG A 11 -9.65 17.53 6.10
C ARG A 11 -8.48 18.44 5.74
N ARG A 12 -7.25 17.96 5.94
CA ARG A 12 -6.00 18.69 5.64
C ARG A 12 -5.32 18.19 4.38
N CYS A 13 -5.77 17.07 3.81
CA CYS A 13 -5.18 16.55 2.60
C CYS A 13 -5.61 17.39 1.40
N VAL A 14 -4.65 17.95 0.67
CA VAL A 14 -4.87 18.80 -0.51
C VAL A 14 -4.52 18.09 -1.83
N GLY A 15 -4.25 16.78 -1.80
CA GLY A 15 -3.96 16.02 -3.01
C GLY A 15 -2.58 16.26 -3.64
N CYS A 16 -1.63 16.89 -2.93
CA CYS A 16 -0.32 17.30 -3.49
C CYS A 16 0.63 16.18 -3.94
N GLN A 17 0.29 14.91 -3.74
CA GLN A 17 1.09 13.72 -4.10
C GLN A 17 2.51 13.65 -3.49
N THR A 18 2.89 14.53 -2.55
CA THR A 18 4.23 14.49 -1.94
C THR A 18 4.50 13.14 -1.28
N CYS A 19 3.53 12.56 -0.56
CA CYS A 19 3.69 11.25 0.06
C CYS A 19 3.91 10.11 -0.96
N THR A 20 3.28 10.20 -2.14
CA THR A 20 3.49 9.28 -3.26
C THR A 20 4.92 9.43 -3.81
N ALA A 21 5.34 10.67 -4.09
CA ALA A 21 6.67 10.96 -4.63
C ALA A 21 7.79 10.56 -3.66
N SER A 22 7.68 10.90 -2.37
CA SER A 22 8.66 10.52 -1.35
C SER A 22 8.77 9.00 -1.21
N CYS A 23 7.65 8.28 -1.25
CA CYS A 23 7.68 6.81 -1.22
C CYS A 23 8.40 6.23 -2.45
N LYS A 24 8.16 6.80 -3.63
CA LYS A 24 8.83 6.40 -4.88
C LYS A 24 10.33 6.62 -4.78
N GLN A 25 10.74 7.81 -4.34
CA GLN A 25 12.14 8.20 -4.21
C GLN A 25 12.88 7.33 -3.19
N ALA A 26 12.29 7.10 -2.01
CA ALA A 26 12.93 6.34 -0.94
C ALA A 26 13.07 4.85 -1.26
N ASN A 27 12.18 4.27 -2.07
CA ASN A 27 12.12 2.82 -2.30
C ASN A 27 12.43 2.40 -3.74
N ALA A 28 12.73 3.36 -4.63
CA ALA A 28 13.08 3.13 -6.04
C ALA A 28 12.17 2.11 -6.78
N THR A 29 10.86 2.12 -6.45
CA THR A 29 9.94 1.10 -6.97
C THR A 29 9.88 1.13 -8.51
N PRO A 30 9.67 -0.02 -9.20
CA PRO A 30 9.63 -0.07 -10.66
C PRO A 30 8.50 0.80 -11.27
N PRO A 31 8.58 1.18 -12.56
CA PRO A 31 7.44 1.79 -13.26
C PRO A 31 6.16 0.96 -13.08
N GLY A 32 5.02 1.63 -12.92
CA GLY A 32 3.72 0.97 -12.65
C GLY A 32 3.49 0.50 -11.21
N VAL A 33 4.50 0.50 -10.34
CA VAL A 33 4.37 0.14 -8.92
C VAL A 33 4.29 1.40 -8.05
N GLN A 34 3.23 1.50 -7.23
CA GLN A 34 2.99 2.61 -6.31
C GLN A 34 2.51 2.11 -4.95
N TRP A 35 3.43 1.93 -3.99
CA TRP A 35 3.07 1.47 -2.65
C TRP A 35 2.24 2.49 -1.86
N ARG A 36 2.38 3.77 -2.17
CA ARG A 36 1.59 4.88 -1.66
C ARG A 36 0.95 5.61 -2.85
N ARG A 37 -0.34 5.92 -2.75
CA ARG A 37 -1.07 6.73 -3.74
C ARG A 37 -2.07 7.64 -3.03
N VAL A 38 -2.53 8.69 -3.72
CA VAL A 38 -3.65 9.53 -3.25
C VAL A 38 -4.81 9.34 -4.21
N LEU A 39 -5.94 8.84 -3.69
CA LEU A 39 -7.20 8.80 -4.42
C LEU A 39 -7.79 10.20 -4.47
N ASP A 40 -8.29 10.58 -5.63
CA ASP A 40 -8.89 11.88 -5.92
C ASP A 40 -10.32 11.62 -6.38
N MET A 41 -11.27 12.00 -5.54
CA MET A 41 -12.68 11.66 -5.72
C MET A 41 -13.50 12.94 -5.71
N GLU A 42 -14.40 13.09 -6.67
CA GLU A 42 -15.44 14.11 -6.65
C GLU A 42 -16.71 13.51 -6.06
N VAL A 43 -17.33 14.21 -5.12
CA VAL A 43 -18.54 13.77 -4.41
C VAL A 43 -19.57 14.90 -4.37
N GLY A 44 -20.85 14.51 -4.42
CA GLY A 44 -21.98 15.45 -4.47
C GLY A 44 -22.33 15.86 -5.89
N GLU A 45 -23.27 16.80 -6.00
CA GLU A 45 -23.78 17.33 -7.27
C GLU A 45 -23.80 18.86 -7.21
N TYR A 46 -23.79 19.53 -8.36
CA TYR A 46 -23.84 20.99 -8.43
C TYR A 46 -25.07 21.55 -7.71
N PRO A 47 -24.95 22.62 -6.90
CA PRO A 47 -23.75 23.42 -6.61
C PRO A 47 -22.91 22.93 -5.41
N ALA A 48 -23.27 21.81 -4.79
CA ALA A 48 -22.66 21.28 -3.56
C ALA A 48 -21.57 20.21 -3.81
N VAL A 49 -20.82 20.35 -4.90
CA VAL A 49 -19.74 19.42 -5.26
C VAL A 49 -18.50 19.63 -4.38
N LYS A 50 -17.80 18.55 -4.04
CA LYS A 50 -16.55 18.58 -3.26
C LYS A 50 -15.55 17.60 -3.84
N ARG A 51 -14.26 17.93 -3.72
CA ARG A 51 -13.17 16.97 -3.95
C ARG A 51 -12.67 16.42 -2.62
N VAL A 52 -12.44 15.12 -2.56
CA VAL A 52 -11.95 14.40 -1.40
C VAL A 52 -10.68 13.66 -1.79
N PHE A 53 -9.62 13.87 -1.01
CA PHE A 53 -8.32 13.25 -1.22
C PHE A 53 -8.05 12.20 -0.14
N VAL A 54 -7.78 10.96 -0.54
CA VAL A 54 -7.54 9.86 0.39
C VAL A 54 -6.16 9.23 0.12
N PRO A 55 -5.15 9.49 0.96
CA PRO A 55 -3.87 8.80 0.85
C PRO A 55 -4.04 7.34 1.29
N VAL A 56 -3.74 6.40 0.40
CA VAL A 56 -3.89 4.96 0.61
C VAL A 56 -2.59 4.19 0.33
N GLY A 57 -2.45 3.04 0.97
CA GLY A 57 -1.32 2.13 0.82
C GLY A 57 -1.58 0.80 1.53
N CYS A 58 -0.52 0.10 1.95
CA CYS A 58 -0.69 -1.06 2.82
C CYS A 58 -1.28 -0.64 4.17
N MET A 59 -2.41 -1.24 4.54
CA MET A 59 -3.10 -0.95 5.81
C MET A 59 -2.45 -1.64 7.03
N HIS A 60 -1.45 -2.50 6.80
CA HIS A 60 -0.82 -3.35 7.82
C HIS A 60 -1.86 -3.94 8.80
N CYS A 61 -2.86 -4.63 8.22
CA CYS A 61 -4.06 -5.07 8.90
C CYS A 61 -3.76 -5.86 10.19
N ALA A 62 -4.65 -5.76 11.18
CA ALA A 62 -4.59 -6.60 12.36
C ALA A 62 -4.65 -8.09 12.00
N GLU A 63 -5.52 -8.44 11.05
CA GLU A 63 -5.65 -9.79 10.48
C GLU A 63 -5.42 -9.71 8.97
N PRO A 64 -4.17 -9.88 8.50
CA PRO A 64 -3.83 -9.68 7.10
C PRO A 64 -4.23 -10.90 6.24
N PRO A 65 -5.24 -10.78 5.34
CA PRO A 65 -5.67 -11.92 4.49
C PRO A 65 -4.54 -12.42 3.58
N CYS A 66 -3.70 -11.50 3.12
CA CYS A 66 -2.49 -11.79 2.33
C CYS A 66 -1.46 -12.70 3.02
N MET A 67 -1.48 -12.81 4.36
CA MET A 67 -0.63 -13.73 5.11
C MET A 67 -1.16 -15.16 5.03
N HIS A 68 -2.47 -15.36 5.22
CA HIS A 68 -3.11 -16.67 5.21
C HIS A 68 -3.03 -17.39 3.86
N VAL A 69 -2.98 -16.63 2.76
CA VAL A 69 -2.90 -17.19 1.40
C VAL A 69 -1.47 -17.40 0.89
N CYS A 70 -0.44 -17.07 1.67
CA CYS A 70 0.95 -17.14 1.22
C CYS A 70 1.51 -18.57 1.38
N PRO A 71 1.68 -19.36 0.30
CA PRO A 71 2.07 -20.76 0.41
C PRO A 71 3.51 -20.94 0.91
N SER A 72 4.40 -19.99 0.60
CA SER A 72 5.80 -20.03 1.02
C SER A 72 6.05 -19.39 2.39
N THR A 73 5.01 -18.91 3.08
CA THR A 73 5.11 -18.18 4.36
C THR A 73 5.96 -16.91 4.32
N ALA A 74 6.26 -16.40 3.12
CA ALA A 74 7.04 -15.18 2.91
C ALA A 74 6.35 -13.93 3.47
N THR A 75 5.01 -13.85 3.41
CA THR A 75 4.28 -12.75 4.05
C THR A 75 4.18 -13.01 5.54
N LYS A 76 4.70 -12.10 6.36
CA LYS A 76 4.74 -12.22 7.82
C LYS A 76 4.18 -10.96 8.48
N LYS A 77 3.71 -11.09 9.73
CA LYS A 77 3.36 -9.94 10.57
C LYS A 77 4.33 -9.87 11.74
N ARG A 78 5.03 -8.75 11.87
CA ARG A 78 5.95 -8.49 12.97
C ARG A 78 5.19 -8.29 14.30
N PRO A 79 5.85 -8.49 15.47
CA PRO A 79 5.25 -8.24 16.77
C PRO A 79 4.73 -6.81 16.99
N ASP A 80 5.29 -5.82 16.30
CA ASP A 80 4.88 -4.41 16.33
C ASP A 80 3.73 -4.06 15.36
N GLY A 81 3.17 -5.07 14.68
CA GLY A 81 2.02 -4.93 13.81
C GLY A 81 2.33 -4.73 12.33
N VAL A 82 3.59 -4.50 11.95
CA VAL A 82 3.96 -4.27 10.55
C VAL A 82 3.93 -5.58 9.76
N VAL A 83 3.08 -5.62 8.74
CA VAL A 83 3.03 -6.69 7.73
C VAL A 83 4.15 -6.51 6.70
N THR A 84 5.00 -7.52 6.52
CA THR A 84 6.17 -7.50 5.63
C THR A 84 6.17 -8.69 4.65
N ILE A 85 7.09 -8.66 3.69
CA ILE A 85 7.41 -9.76 2.78
C ILE A 85 8.88 -10.10 2.95
N ASP A 86 9.16 -11.36 3.20
CA ASP A 86 10.48 -11.96 3.17
C ASP A 86 10.80 -12.34 1.72
N TYR A 87 11.69 -11.57 1.07
CA TYR A 87 11.93 -11.72 -0.37
C TYR A 87 12.72 -12.99 -0.70
N ASP A 88 13.49 -13.54 0.24
CA ASP A 88 14.25 -14.79 0.04
C ASP A 88 13.33 -16.03 0.02
N LEU A 89 12.18 -15.95 0.68
CA LEU A 89 11.15 -16.98 0.67
C LEU A 89 10.06 -16.75 -0.39
N CYS A 90 10.05 -15.58 -1.04
CA CYS A 90 8.98 -15.19 -1.95
C CYS A 90 9.13 -15.90 -3.30
N ILE A 91 8.17 -16.75 -3.65
CA ILE A 91 8.15 -17.48 -4.93
C ILE A 91 7.40 -16.74 -6.06
N GLY A 92 7.00 -15.48 -5.85
CA GLY A 92 6.36 -14.67 -6.90
C GLY A 92 4.94 -15.11 -7.35
N CYS A 93 4.26 -15.98 -6.62
CA CYS A 93 2.94 -16.53 -7.00
C CYS A 93 1.81 -15.49 -7.12
N GLY A 94 1.92 -14.33 -6.46
CA GLY A 94 0.93 -13.25 -6.56
C GLY A 94 -0.36 -13.42 -5.76
N TYR A 95 -0.55 -14.53 -5.02
CA TYR A 95 -1.78 -14.75 -4.22
C TYR A 95 -2.03 -13.65 -3.18
N CYS A 96 -0.97 -13.12 -2.59
CA CYS A 96 -1.07 -12.02 -1.65
C CYS A 96 -1.63 -10.73 -2.29
N ALA A 97 -1.43 -10.53 -3.60
CA ALA A 97 -1.99 -9.41 -4.35
C ALA A 97 -3.48 -9.60 -4.63
N VAL A 98 -3.87 -10.81 -5.04
CA VAL A 98 -5.29 -11.16 -5.26
C VAL A 98 -6.09 -11.06 -3.96
N ALA A 99 -5.54 -11.53 -2.84
CA ALA A 99 -6.22 -11.51 -1.55
C ALA A 99 -6.25 -10.14 -0.85
N CYS A 100 -5.55 -9.12 -1.37
CA CYS A 100 -5.49 -7.82 -0.72
C CYS A 100 -6.72 -6.97 -1.11
N PRO A 101 -7.65 -6.68 -0.17
CA PRO A 101 -8.85 -5.91 -0.50
C PRO A 101 -8.55 -4.44 -0.80
N TYR A 102 -7.36 -3.95 -0.45
CA TYR A 102 -6.91 -2.58 -0.68
C TYR A 102 -6.05 -2.43 -1.94
N GLN A 103 -5.82 -3.51 -2.69
CA GLN A 103 -4.94 -3.53 -3.87
C GLN A 103 -3.55 -2.93 -3.58
N ALA A 104 -3.06 -3.12 -2.34
CA ALA A 104 -1.82 -2.52 -1.86
C ALA A 104 -0.55 -3.32 -2.21
N ARG A 105 -0.70 -4.41 -2.97
CA ARG A 105 0.40 -5.30 -3.36
C ARG A 105 0.48 -5.39 -4.87
N TYR A 106 1.72 -5.52 -5.36
CA TYR A 106 2.06 -5.54 -6.76
C TYR A 106 2.90 -6.78 -7.05
N LYS A 107 2.55 -7.50 -8.11
CA LYS A 107 3.44 -8.50 -8.68
C LYS A 107 4.32 -7.81 -9.71
N THR A 108 5.62 -8.05 -9.63
CA THR A 108 6.59 -7.55 -10.61
C THR A 108 7.27 -8.75 -11.24
N ASP A 109 7.23 -8.85 -12.56
CA ASP A 109 7.81 -9.99 -13.29
C ASP A 109 9.31 -9.80 -13.59
N ARG A 110 9.85 -8.61 -13.28
CA ARG A 110 11.27 -8.28 -13.41
C ARG A 110 11.71 -7.49 -12.19
N ALA A 111 12.88 -7.82 -11.66
CA ALA A 111 13.57 -7.03 -10.64
C ALA A 111 14.24 -5.81 -11.29
N SER A 112 13.45 -4.93 -11.92
CA SER A 112 13.93 -3.67 -12.48
C SER A 112 13.78 -2.59 -11.42
N PHE A 113 14.81 -2.40 -10.60
CA PHE A 113 14.86 -1.26 -9.71
C PHE A 113 15.15 -0.01 -10.53
N ALA A 114 14.57 1.13 -10.14
CA ALA A 114 14.89 2.40 -10.78
C ALA A 114 16.25 2.90 -10.29
N TYR A 115 17.32 2.24 -10.71
CA TYR A 115 18.70 2.74 -10.71
C TYR A 115 19.50 2.03 -11.80
#